data_AF-A0A249T0K7-F1
#
_entry.id   AF-A0A249T0K7-F1
#
_cell.length_a   1.000
_cell.length_b   1.000
_cell.length_c   1.000
_cell.angle_alpha   90.00
_cell.angle_beta   90.00
_cell.angle_gamma   90.00
#
_symmetry.space_group_name_H-M   'P 1'
#
loop_
_entity.id
_entity.type
_entity.pdbx_description
1 polymer ?
#
loop_
_entity_poly.entity_id
_entity_poly.type
_entity_poly.pdbx_seq_one_letter_code
_entity_poly.pdbx_strand_id
1 'polypeptide(L)'
;MKKFLQLAMFLVAVLLSSTAMAQTGFIVFYEGNNGSQNIVDTKDDSPGQDFRPAQNDEARSVQLVAVRANCTIQVFDDPNGSLRDDFCIITTKRFIGSYIVNSFEQSYEDDNVRVTYIRNNGLDGKVSRIKIL
;
A
#
# COMPACT_ATOMS: atom_id res chain seq x y z
N MET A 1 29.18 -49.06 -29.29
CA MET A 1 28.98 -48.85 -27.83
C MET A 1 29.47 -47.44 -27.48
N LYS A 2 28.54 -46.63 -26.96
CA LYS A 2 28.67 -45.44 -26.10
C LYS A 2 30.10 -45.00 -25.69
N LYS A 3 30.41 -43.70 -25.90
CA LYS A 3 30.79 -42.68 -24.89
C LYS A 3 31.27 -41.40 -25.63
N PHE A 4 30.43 -40.38 -25.78
CA PHE A 4 30.31 -39.19 -24.90
C PHE A 4 31.62 -38.39 -24.80
N LEU A 5 31.80 -37.31 -25.57
CA LEU A 5 31.32 -35.92 -25.35
C LEU A 5 32.26 -35.13 -24.41
N GLN A 6 32.93 -34.10 -24.95
CA GLN A 6 32.98 -32.73 -24.40
C GLN A 6 34.02 -31.87 -25.16
N LEU A 7 33.55 -30.84 -25.87
CA LEU A 7 34.31 -29.60 -26.02
C LEU A 7 33.34 -28.43 -25.95
N ALA A 8 33.60 -27.56 -24.98
CA ALA A 8 32.71 -26.54 -24.47
C ALA A 8 32.55 -25.36 -25.44
N MET A 9 31.31 -25.02 -25.76
CA MET A 9 30.93 -23.73 -26.32
C MET A 9 30.63 -22.81 -25.15
N PHE A 10 31.58 -21.93 -24.80
CA PHE A 10 31.37 -20.88 -23.79
C PHE A 10 30.44 -19.81 -24.39
N LEU A 11 29.13 -20.03 -24.27
CA LEU A 11 28.16 -18.96 -24.44
C LEU A 11 28.01 -18.28 -23.08
N VAL A 12 28.71 -17.17 -22.87
CA VAL A 12 28.45 -16.30 -21.73
C VAL A 12 27.12 -15.59 -22.00
N ALA A 13 26.02 -16.22 -21.60
CA ALA A 13 24.76 -15.54 -21.47
C ALA A 13 24.91 -14.56 -20.29
N VAL A 14 25.26 -13.31 -20.60
CA VAL A 14 25.05 -12.21 -19.66
C VAL A 14 23.54 -12.09 -19.51
N LEU A 15 23.00 -12.78 -18.49
CA LEU A 15 21.71 -12.43 -17.92
C LEU A 15 21.88 -11.01 -17.40
N LEU A 16 21.48 -10.03 -18.21
CA LEU A 16 21.01 -8.76 -17.70
C LEU A 16 19.82 -9.13 -16.81
N SER A 17 20.08 -9.43 -15.55
CA SER A 17 19.11 -9.26 -14.49
C SER A 17 18.83 -7.76 -14.46
N SER A 18 17.95 -7.30 -15.35
CA SER A 18 17.26 -6.05 -15.13
C SER A 18 16.45 -6.31 -13.87
N THR A 19 17.00 -5.95 -12.72
CA THR A 19 16.18 -5.39 -11.67
C THR A 19 15.60 -4.11 -12.27
N ALA A 20 14.62 -4.27 -13.17
CA ALA A 20 13.66 -3.22 -13.41
C ALA A 20 13.21 -2.87 -12.01
N MET A 21 13.60 -1.69 -11.54
CA MET A 21 13.07 -1.14 -10.31
C MET A 21 11.57 -1.36 -10.42
N ALA A 22 11.01 -2.26 -9.62
CA ALA A 22 9.57 -2.45 -9.58
C ALA A 22 9.04 -1.03 -9.40
N GLN A 23 8.26 -0.54 -10.36
CA GLN A 23 7.77 0.82 -10.29
C GLN A 23 6.93 0.89 -9.01
N THR A 24 7.46 1.57 -8.00
CA THR A 24 6.78 1.69 -6.73
C THR A 24 5.89 2.92 -6.78
N GLY A 25 4.60 2.73 -6.57
CA GLY A 25 3.68 3.84 -6.34
C GLY A 25 3.92 4.48 -4.97
N PHE A 26 3.38 5.67 -4.76
CA PHE A 26 3.39 6.36 -3.47
C PHE A 26 2.00 6.33 -2.83
N ILE A 27 1.99 6.12 -1.52
CA ILE A 27 0.83 6.16 -0.65
C ILE A 27 1.09 7.29 0.35
N VAL A 28 0.38 8.41 0.19
CA VAL A 28 0.61 9.65 0.94
C VAL A 28 -0.55 9.88 1.89
N PHE A 29 -0.28 9.81 3.20
CA PHE A 29 -1.27 9.98 4.25
C PHE A 29 -1.36 11.45 4.67
N TYR A 30 -2.57 11.94 4.91
CA TYR A 30 -2.83 13.34 5.22
C TYR A 30 -3.58 13.50 6.55
N GLU A 31 -3.27 14.59 7.25
CA GLU A 31 -3.91 15.00 8.50
C GLU A 31 -5.35 15.47 8.28
N GLY A 32 -5.65 16.04 7.11
CA GLY A 32 -6.99 16.48 6.76
C GLY A 32 -7.71 15.49 5.84
N ASN A 33 -9.03 15.59 5.78
CA ASN A 33 -9.83 14.87 4.78
C ASN A 33 -9.53 15.40 3.37
N ASN A 34 -9.83 14.60 2.34
CA ASN A 34 -9.64 14.95 0.94
C ASN A 34 -8.19 15.32 0.55
N GLY A 35 -7.18 14.70 1.17
CA GLY A 35 -5.78 15.00 0.90
C GLY A 35 -5.38 16.43 1.29
N SER A 36 -5.95 16.96 2.37
CA SER A 36 -5.69 18.33 2.85
C SER A 36 -4.81 18.35 4.11
N GLN A 37 -4.39 19.56 4.52
CA GLN A 37 -3.49 19.79 5.66
C GLN A 37 -2.11 19.12 5.48
N ASN A 38 -1.43 18.80 6.58
CA ASN A 38 -0.07 18.28 6.51
C ASN A 38 -0.03 16.84 6.03
N ILE A 39 1.10 16.46 5.44
CA ILE A 39 1.43 15.07 5.16
C ILE A 39 1.86 14.42 6.48
N VAL A 40 1.16 13.35 6.86
CA VAL A 40 1.44 12.55 8.06
C VAL A 40 2.58 11.58 7.80
N ASP A 41 2.52 10.84 6.68
CA ASP A 41 3.55 9.88 6.28
C ASP A 41 3.48 9.66 4.75
N THR A 42 4.56 9.16 4.17
CA THR A 42 4.61 8.72 2.77
C THR A 42 5.33 7.38 2.72
N LYS A 43 4.69 6.40 2.08
CA LYS A 43 5.26 5.09 1.83
C LYS A 43 5.19 4.75 0.37
N ASP A 44 6.03 3.80 -0.04
CA ASP A 44 5.87 3.14 -1.31
C ASP A 44 4.84 2.01 -1.22
N ASP A 45 4.38 1.46 -2.34
CA ASP A 45 3.37 0.40 -2.38
C ASP A 45 3.93 -1.05 -2.30
N SER A 46 5.18 -1.20 -1.84
CA SER A 46 5.80 -2.52 -1.66
C SER A 46 5.00 -3.35 -0.65
N PRO A 47 4.72 -4.64 -0.95
CA PRO A 47 3.98 -5.51 -0.05
C PRO A 47 4.79 -5.86 1.21
N GLY A 48 4.09 -6.20 2.29
CA GLY A 48 4.65 -6.69 3.54
C GLY A 48 5.11 -5.59 4.51
N GLN A 49 4.76 -4.33 4.27
CA GLN A 49 5.05 -3.25 5.21
C GLN A 49 4.07 -3.28 6.37
N ASP A 50 4.58 -3.07 7.58
CA ASP A 50 3.80 -3.03 8.81
C ASP A 50 4.46 -2.04 9.80
N PHE A 51 3.83 -0.89 10.02
CA PHE A 51 4.46 0.25 10.69
C PHE A 51 3.45 1.13 11.44
N ARG A 52 3.96 1.92 12.38
CA ARG A 52 3.21 3.05 12.96
C ARG A 52 3.42 4.28 12.08
N PRO A 53 2.40 5.11 11.84
CA PRO A 53 2.58 6.33 11.06
C PRO A 53 3.62 7.25 11.71
N ALA A 54 4.32 8.05 10.91
CA ALA A 54 5.33 8.97 11.41
C ALA A 54 4.77 10.00 12.42
N GLN A 55 3.49 10.36 12.30
CA GLN A 55 2.73 11.09 13.32
C GLN A 55 1.51 10.24 13.71
N ASN A 56 1.47 9.82 14.98
CA ASN A 56 0.42 8.97 15.53
C ASN A 56 -0.88 9.77 15.69
N ASP A 57 -2.03 9.15 15.40
CA ASP A 57 -3.36 9.76 15.61
C ASP A 57 -3.63 11.03 14.78
N GLU A 58 -2.97 11.17 13.63
CA GLU A 58 -3.18 12.34 12.76
C GLU A 58 -3.87 11.98 11.44
N ALA A 59 -3.62 10.79 10.87
CA ALA A 59 -4.07 10.48 9.51
C ALA A 59 -5.60 10.35 9.41
N ARG A 60 -6.17 10.99 8.37
CA ARG A 60 -7.60 10.94 8.05
C ARG A 60 -7.91 10.59 6.61
N SER A 61 -6.97 10.83 5.70
CA SER A 61 -7.16 10.52 4.27
C SER A 61 -5.86 10.05 3.63
N VAL A 62 -5.96 9.51 2.41
CA VAL A 62 -4.79 9.02 1.67
C VAL A 62 -4.90 9.33 0.18
N GLN A 63 -3.79 9.78 -0.41
CA GLN A 63 -3.61 9.87 -1.85
C GLN A 63 -2.76 8.70 -2.34
N LEU A 64 -3.25 8.04 -3.38
CA LEU A 64 -2.58 6.96 -4.10
C LEU A 64 -2.03 7.52 -5.40
N VAL A 65 -0.71 7.43 -5.62
CA VAL A 65 -0.03 7.95 -6.81
C VAL A 65 0.78 6.83 -7.47
N ALA A 66 0.47 6.50 -8.72
CA ALA A 66 1.10 5.39 -9.46
C ALA A 66 1.08 4.03 -8.72
N VAL A 67 0.06 3.78 -7.89
CA VAL A 67 -0.05 2.56 -7.06
C VAL A 67 -0.49 1.35 -7.89
N ARG A 68 0.16 0.21 -7.66
CA ARG A 68 -0.12 -1.08 -8.31
C ARG A 68 -1.55 -1.54 -8.09
N ALA A 69 -2.06 -2.32 -9.04
CA ALA A 69 -3.32 -3.04 -8.87
C ALA A 69 -3.21 -4.08 -7.74
N ASN A 70 -4.32 -4.34 -7.05
CA ASN A 70 -4.41 -5.27 -5.93
C ASN A 70 -3.50 -4.92 -4.74
N CYS A 71 -3.10 -3.66 -4.59
CA CYS A 71 -2.48 -3.17 -3.37
C CYS A 71 -3.55 -3.09 -2.29
N THR A 72 -3.30 -3.68 -1.12
CA THR A 72 -4.21 -3.57 0.03
C THR A 72 -3.55 -2.78 1.13
N ILE A 73 -4.17 -1.66 1.51
CA ILE A 73 -3.74 -0.77 2.57
C ILE A 73 -4.73 -0.95 3.72
N GLN A 74 -4.24 -1.23 4.91
CA GLN A 74 -5.04 -1.32 6.11
C GLN A 74 -4.58 -0.26 7.10
N VAL A 75 -5.52 0.49 7.66
CA VAL A 75 -5.26 1.46 8.73
C VAL A 75 -6.09 1.09 9.94
N PHE A 76 -5.51 1.17 11.13
CA PHE A 76 -6.13 0.73 12.39
C PHE A 76 -5.99 1.81 13.45
N ASP A 77 -7.03 1.96 14.28
CA ASP A 77 -6.97 2.73 15.53
C ASP A 77 -6.06 2.03 16.55
N ASP A 78 -6.20 0.71 16.71
CA ASP A 78 -5.38 -0.03 17.67
C ASP A 78 -3.90 -0.13 17.20
N PRO A 79 -2.90 0.22 18.03
CA PRO A 79 -1.48 0.21 17.67
C PRO A 79 -0.91 -1.19 17.41
N ASN A 80 -1.63 -2.25 17.77
CA ASN A 80 -1.30 -3.65 17.50
C ASN A 80 -2.06 -4.20 16.28
N GLY A 81 -2.90 -3.40 15.61
CA GLY A 81 -3.68 -3.80 14.45
C GLY A 81 -4.84 -4.74 14.80
N SER A 82 -5.47 -4.52 15.95
CA SER A 82 -6.65 -5.26 16.39
C SER A 82 -7.85 -5.01 15.48
N LEU A 83 -8.58 -6.07 15.14
CA LEU A 83 -9.86 -5.99 14.41
C LEU A 83 -11.06 -5.77 15.34
N ARG A 84 -10.82 -5.57 16.64
CA ARG A 84 -11.87 -5.28 17.63
C ARG A 84 -12.15 -3.79 17.79
N ASP A 85 -11.31 -2.94 17.21
CA ASP A 85 -11.49 -1.50 17.19
C ASP A 85 -11.75 -0.98 15.77
N ASP A 86 -11.76 0.34 15.57
CA ASP A 86 -11.91 0.93 14.24
C ASP A 86 -10.76 0.55 13.30
N PHE A 87 -11.12 0.14 12.07
CA PHE A 87 -10.14 -0.05 11.00
C PHE A 87 -10.77 0.17 9.62
N CYS A 88 -9.92 0.53 8.66
CA CYS A 88 -10.31 0.70 7.28
C CYS A 88 -9.37 -0.10 6.36
N ILE A 89 -9.96 -0.76 5.37
CA ILE A 89 -9.26 -1.54 4.34
C ILE A 89 -9.53 -0.88 2.99
N ILE A 90 -8.47 -0.51 2.28
CA ILE A 90 -8.49 0.06 0.95
C ILE A 90 -7.79 -0.92 0.02
N THR A 91 -8.50 -1.43 -0.99
CA THR A 91 -7.93 -2.31 -2.02
C THR A 91 -8.03 -1.64 -3.38
N THR A 92 -6.90 -1.46 -4.06
CA THR A 92 -6.88 -0.97 -5.45
C THR A 92 -7.33 -2.09 -6.40
N LYS A 93 -8.27 -1.78 -7.29
CA LYS A 93 -8.82 -2.74 -8.28
C LYS A 93 -8.04 -2.76 -9.59
N ARG A 94 -7.26 -1.70 -9.84
CA ARG A 94 -6.45 -1.48 -11.03
C ARG A 94 -5.25 -0.62 -10.68
N PHE A 95 -4.33 -0.43 -11.63
CA PHE A 95 -3.28 0.57 -11.50
C PHE A 95 -3.91 1.96 -11.33
N ILE A 96 -3.42 2.71 -10.35
CA ILE A 96 -3.92 4.03 -9.98
C ILE A 96 -2.90 5.07 -10.39
N GLY A 97 -3.24 5.96 -11.33
CA GLY A 97 -2.39 7.10 -11.66
C GLY A 97 -2.35 8.14 -10.53
N SER A 98 -3.52 8.63 -10.13
CA SER A 98 -3.75 9.46 -8.95
C SER A 98 -5.18 9.24 -8.47
N TYR A 99 -5.38 9.00 -7.17
CA TYR A 99 -6.70 8.83 -6.58
C TYR A 99 -6.67 9.21 -5.09
N ILE A 100 -7.72 9.88 -4.60
CA ILE A 100 -7.84 10.25 -3.19
C ILE A 100 -8.95 9.43 -2.55
N VAL A 101 -8.62 8.72 -1.48
CA VAL A 101 -9.62 8.22 -0.52
C VAL A 101 -9.85 9.33 0.49
N ASN A 102 -11.03 9.95 0.41
CA ASN A 102 -11.34 11.19 1.13
C ASN A 102 -11.30 11.08 2.66
N SER A 103 -11.75 9.96 3.22
CA SER A 103 -11.83 9.70 4.66
C SER A 103 -11.71 8.19 4.89
N PHE A 104 -11.18 7.79 6.05
CA PHE A 104 -11.15 6.39 6.46
C PHE A 104 -12.48 5.92 7.07
N GLU A 105 -13.45 6.83 7.30
CA GLU A 105 -14.73 6.55 7.96
C GLU A 105 -15.90 6.29 6.99
N GLN A 106 -15.62 6.02 5.71
CA GLN A 106 -16.64 5.76 4.71
C GLN A 106 -16.38 4.47 3.93
N SER A 107 -17.34 3.55 3.93
CA SER A 107 -17.33 2.39 3.04
C SER A 107 -17.92 2.75 1.67
N TYR A 108 -17.22 2.40 0.60
CA TYR A 108 -17.69 2.57 -0.77
C TYR A 108 -16.86 1.71 -1.74
N GLU A 109 -17.35 1.56 -2.96
CA GLU A 109 -16.60 0.91 -4.03
C GLU A 109 -16.86 1.65 -5.35
N ASP A 110 -15.80 1.84 -6.13
CA ASP A 110 -15.87 2.37 -7.49
C ASP A 110 -14.97 1.54 -8.42
N ASP A 111 -14.65 2.05 -9.61
CA ASP A 111 -13.80 1.37 -10.59
C ASP A 111 -12.32 1.29 -10.18
N ASN A 112 -11.89 2.14 -9.25
CA ASN A 112 -10.50 2.29 -8.82
C ASN A 112 -10.22 1.52 -7.53
N VAL A 113 -11.10 1.63 -6.54
CA VAL A 113 -10.88 1.08 -5.20
C VAL A 113 -12.14 0.45 -4.60
N ARG A 114 -11.92 -0.48 -3.67
CA ARG A 114 -12.89 -0.86 -2.65
C ARG A 114 -12.39 -0.34 -1.31
N VAL A 115 -13.23 0.40 -0.59
CA VAL A 115 -12.97 0.90 0.76
C VAL A 115 -13.98 0.29 1.72
N THR A 116 -13.49 -0.39 2.76
CA THR A 116 -14.32 -1.01 3.80
C THR A 116 -13.89 -0.47 5.15
N TYR A 117 -14.77 0.30 5.78
CA TYR A 117 -14.60 0.84 7.12
C TYR A 117 -15.46 0.06 8.11
N ILE A 118 -14.85 -0.41 9.20
CA ILE A 118 -15.53 -1.06 10.32
C ILE A 118 -15.45 -0.14 11.53
N ARG A 119 -16.62 0.28 12.01
CA ARG A 119 -16.78 1.30 13.05
C ARG A 119 -16.94 0.72 14.45
N ASN A 120 -16.24 1.32 15.41
CA ASN A 120 -16.51 1.25 16.84
C ASN A 120 -16.80 2.65 17.40
N ASN A 121 -15.82 3.56 17.37
CA ASN A 121 -15.87 4.90 17.93
C ASN A 121 -15.26 6.02 17.04
N GLY A 122 -14.80 5.70 15.83
CA GLY A 122 -14.27 6.63 14.83
C GLY A 122 -12.77 6.50 14.63
N LEU A 123 -12.29 6.71 13.40
CA LEU A 123 -10.93 6.36 12.93
C LEU A 123 -10.12 7.55 12.41
N ASP A 124 -10.78 8.54 11.82
CA ASP A 124 -10.11 9.71 11.26
C ASP A 124 -9.40 10.47 12.39
N GLY A 125 -8.06 10.56 12.33
CA GLY A 125 -7.26 11.21 13.38
C GLY A 125 -7.05 10.31 14.60
N LYS A 126 -7.06 8.99 14.39
CA LYS A 126 -6.71 7.98 15.41
C LYS A 126 -5.88 6.83 14.86
N VAL A 127 -5.42 6.92 13.61
CA VAL A 127 -4.64 5.86 13.00
C VAL A 127 -3.32 5.68 13.77
N SER A 128 -3.14 4.52 14.40
CA SER A 128 -1.91 4.15 15.12
C SER A 128 -1.15 2.99 14.48
N ARG A 129 -1.72 2.33 13.47
CA ARG A 129 -1.04 1.25 12.73
C ARG A 129 -1.46 1.22 11.27
N ILE A 130 -0.49 0.96 10.39
CA ILE A 130 -0.71 0.85 8.94
C ILE A 130 -0.02 -0.41 8.41
N LYS A 131 -0.70 -1.12 7.51
CA LYS A 131 -0.16 -2.27 6.78
C LYS A 131 -0.35 -2.08 5.28
N ILE A 132 0.66 -2.46 4.50
CA ILE A 132 0.61 -2.52 3.03
C ILE A 132 0.89 -3.96 2.64
N LEU A 133 -0.11 -4.65 2.10
CA LEU A 133 -0.09 -6.10 1.84
C LEU A 133 0.21 -6.44 0.38
#